data_AF-A0A849GDS9-F1
#
_entry.id   AF-A0A849GDS9-F1
#
_cell.length_a   1.000
_cell.length_b   1.000
_cell.length_c   1.000
_cell.angle_alpha   90.00
_cell.angle_beta   90.00
_cell.angle_gamma   90.00
#
_symmetry.space_group_name_H-M   'P 1'
#
loop_
_entity.id
_entity.type
_entity.pdbx_description
1 polymer ?
#
loop_
_entity_poly.entity_id
_entity_poly.type
_entity_poly.pdbx_seq_one_letter_code
_entity_poly.pdbx_strand_id
1 'polypeptide(L)'
;MKTADELDYRLHHLCIYDDKPRDNMWPYLRWHHGMTNYFSGDVFHVTGEGHSDYTFLGCGGRAYQIQIDAPPFQFEYERNWWADHGRGYNHICWITSDARASMEQLLANGATEVMPFEEFPTYDGFV
;
A
#
# COMPACT_ATOMS: atom_id res chain seq x y z
N MET A 1 5.02 -25.69 -4.82
CA MET A 1 4.55 -24.29 -4.83
C MET A 1 3.28 -24.26 -3.98
N LYS A 2 3.19 -23.35 -3.00
CA LYS A 2 1.98 -23.19 -2.19
C LYS A 2 0.82 -22.73 -3.08
N THR A 3 -0.41 -23.04 -2.69
CA THR A 3 -1.66 -22.56 -3.28
C THR A 3 -2.19 -21.34 -2.51
N ALA A 4 -3.15 -20.60 -3.08
CA ALA A 4 -3.65 -19.36 -2.46
C ALA A 4 -4.30 -19.61 -1.09
N ASP A 5 -4.96 -20.76 -0.94
CA ASP A 5 -5.59 -21.19 0.32
C ASP A 5 -4.56 -21.51 1.41
N GLU A 6 -3.31 -21.80 1.04
CA GLU A 6 -2.21 -22.08 1.98
C GLU A 6 -1.42 -20.81 2.37
N LEU A 7 -1.70 -19.67 1.74
CA LEU A 7 -0.95 -18.41 1.91
C LEU A 7 -1.66 -17.39 2.82
N ASP A 8 -2.83 -17.75 3.38
CA ASP A 8 -3.55 -16.97 4.39
C ASP A 8 -3.71 -15.47 4.05
N TYR A 9 -4.06 -15.16 2.79
CA TYR A 9 -4.18 -13.77 2.35
C TYR A 9 -5.18 -12.98 3.17
N ARG A 10 -4.78 -11.78 3.58
CA ARG A 10 -5.62 -10.81 4.27
C ARG A 10 -5.45 -9.44 3.65
N LEU A 11 -6.57 -8.77 3.43
CA LEU A 11 -6.57 -7.41 2.92
C LEU A 11 -5.94 -6.48 3.97
N HIS A 12 -4.88 -5.77 3.59
CA HIS A 12 -4.21 -4.81 4.46
C HIS A 12 -4.73 -3.40 4.23
N HIS A 13 -4.64 -2.90 2.99
CA HIS A 13 -5.19 -1.60 2.64
C HIS A 13 -5.51 -1.44 1.15
N LEU A 14 -6.35 -0.45 0.86
CA LEU A 14 -6.44 0.18 -0.45
C LEU A 14 -5.66 1.49 -0.41
N CYS A 15 -4.72 1.67 -1.33
CA CYS A 15 -3.97 2.90 -1.48
C CYS A 15 -4.62 3.85 -2.49
N ILE A 16 -4.71 5.12 -2.11
CA ILE A 16 -5.20 6.24 -2.91
C ILE A 16 -4.05 7.23 -3.04
N TYR A 17 -3.66 7.55 -4.27
CA TYR A 17 -2.75 8.65 -4.51
C TYR A 17 -3.47 9.97 -4.52
N ASP A 18 -2.90 10.92 -3.77
CA ASP A 18 -3.37 12.28 -3.64
C ASP A 18 -2.19 13.24 -3.45
N ASP A 19 -2.44 14.55 -3.43
CA ASP A 19 -1.39 15.57 -3.27
C ASP A 19 -1.23 16.04 -1.82
N LYS A 20 -2.24 15.82 -0.97
CA LYS A 20 -2.31 16.36 0.40
C LYS A 20 -2.99 15.40 1.37
N PRO A 21 -2.36 14.28 1.74
CA PRO A 21 -3.00 13.22 2.53
C PRO A 21 -3.54 13.72 3.87
N ARG A 22 -2.83 14.65 4.53
CA ARG A 22 -3.24 15.29 5.80
C ARG A 22 -4.50 16.16 5.69
N ASP A 23 -4.67 16.85 4.57
CA ASP A 23 -5.85 17.68 4.36
C ASP A 23 -7.02 16.82 3.86
N ASN A 24 -6.71 15.87 2.98
CA ASN A 24 -7.71 15.08 2.28
C ASN A 24 -8.25 13.92 3.13
N MET A 25 -7.65 13.59 4.28
CA MET A 25 -8.26 12.69 5.26
C MET A 25 -9.50 13.27 5.94
N TRP A 26 -9.62 14.61 6.06
CA TRP A 26 -10.71 15.22 6.83
C TRP A 26 -12.11 14.92 6.28
N PRO A 27 -12.35 14.95 4.95
CA PRO A 27 -13.58 14.44 4.37
C PRO A 27 -13.90 13.00 4.80
N TYR A 28 -12.91 12.10 4.82
CA TYR A 28 -13.14 10.72 5.23
C TYR A 28 -13.54 10.62 6.69
N LEU A 29 -12.81 11.30 7.58
CA LEU A 29 -13.11 11.31 9.01
C LEU A 29 -14.47 11.96 9.32
N ARG A 30 -14.88 12.96 8.53
CA ARG A 30 -16.14 13.69 8.73
C ARG A 30 -17.36 12.89 8.26
N TRP A 31 -17.27 12.26 7.08
CA TRP A 31 -18.44 11.70 6.39
C TRP A 31 -18.50 10.17 6.46
N HIS A 32 -17.37 9.50 6.68
CA HIS A 32 -17.33 8.04 6.79
C HIS A 32 -17.23 7.63 8.26
N HIS A 33 -18.40 7.36 8.86
CA HIS A 33 -18.51 6.87 10.24
C HIS A 33 -17.83 5.50 10.49
N GLY A 34 -17.35 4.84 9.44
CA GLY A 34 -16.53 3.64 9.54
C GLY A 34 -15.06 3.90 9.84
N MET A 35 -14.56 5.14 9.79
CA MET A 35 -13.19 5.45 10.16
C MET A 35 -13.06 5.53 11.67
N THR A 36 -12.26 4.65 12.27
CA THR A 36 -12.15 4.52 13.73
C THR A 36 -10.93 5.22 14.31
N ASN A 37 -9.90 5.42 13.51
CA ASN A 37 -8.61 5.99 13.89
C ASN A 37 -7.84 6.40 12.64
N TYR A 38 -6.82 7.23 12.83
CA TYR A 38 -5.89 7.56 11.77
C TYR A 38 -4.46 7.68 12.31
N PHE A 39 -3.50 7.53 11.41
CA PHE A 39 -2.09 7.82 11.63
C PHE A 39 -1.56 8.58 10.41
N SER A 40 -0.74 9.61 10.61
CA SER A 40 -0.27 10.46 9.53
C SER A 40 1.13 10.99 9.81
N GLY A 41 1.88 11.25 8.76
CA GLY A 41 3.18 11.90 8.83
C GLY A 41 3.82 12.02 7.45
N ASP A 42 4.82 12.87 7.38
CA ASP A 42 5.43 13.40 6.16
C ASP A 42 6.64 12.60 5.67
N VAL A 43 7.25 11.76 6.53
CA VAL A 43 8.42 10.95 6.17
C VAL A 43 8.30 9.51 6.72
N PHE A 44 7.96 8.57 5.83
CA PHE A 44 7.92 7.12 6.10
C PHE A 44 8.60 6.31 5.01
N HIS A 45 8.89 5.04 5.32
CA HIS A 45 9.46 4.04 4.41
C HIS A 45 10.61 4.62 3.55
N VAL A 46 11.62 5.16 4.24
CA VAL A 46 12.77 5.79 3.59
C VAL A 46 13.60 4.72 2.88
N THR A 47 13.73 4.85 1.56
CA THR A 47 14.58 4.03 0.70
C THR A 47 15.76 4.85 0.17
N GLY A 48 16.65 4.22 -0.60
CA GLY A 48 17.67 4.94 -1.36
C GLY A 48 17.10 5.87 -2.44
N GLU A 49 15.83 5.69 -2.82
CA GLU A 49 15.16 6.46 -3.88
C GLU A 49 14.26 7.58 -3.35
N GLY A 50 13.85 7.52 -2.09
CA GLY A 50 12.93 8.50 -1.55
C GLY A 50 12.34 8.12 -0.20
N HIS A 51 11.18 8.69 0.06
CA HIS A 51 10.33 8.37 1.20
C HIS A 51 8.90 8.60 0.75
N SER A 52 7.97 8.23 1.61
CA SER A 52 6.58 8.52 1.36
C SER A 52 5.95 9.36 2.45
N ASP A 53 5.03 10.20 2.00
CA ASP A 53 4.09 10.94 2.81
C ASP A 53 2.78 10.16 2.87
N TYR A 54 2.47 9.59 4.04
CA TYR A 54 1.34 8.67 4.21
C TYR A 54 0.35 9.16 5.25
N THR A 55 -0.93 8.91 4.98
CA THR A 55 -1.98 8.90 5.99
C THR A 55 -2.76 7.59 5.93
N PHE A 56 -2.73 6.84 7.03
CA PHE A 56 -3.52 5.63 7.23
C PHE A 56 -4.81 5.95 7.97
N LEU A 57 -5.92 5.42 7.47
CA LEU A 57 -7.24 5.50 8.09
C LEU A 57 -7.70 4.08 8.43
N GLY A 58 -7.80 3.78 9.72
CA GLY A 58 -8.29 2.48 10.17
C GLY A 58 -9.80 2.36 10.03
N CYS A 59 -10.27 1.23 9.50
CA CYS A 59 -11.65 1.01 9.13
C CYS A 59 -12.35 0.00 10.06
N GLY A 60 -13.35 0.46 10.82
CA GLY A 60 -14.35 -0.39 11.48
C GLY A 60 -13.81 -1.38 12.50
N GLY A 61 -12.67 -1.08 13.14
CA GLY A 61 -12.02 -1.98 14.10
C GLY A 61 -11.50 -3.30 13.50
N ARG A 62 -11.39 -3.38 12.16
CA ARG A 62 -10.81 -4.53 11.44
C ARG A 62 -9.36 -4.24 11.06
N ALA A 63 -8.64 -5.27 10.64
CA ALA A 63 -7.24 -5.18 10.17
C ALA A 63 -7.08 -4.46 8.81
N TYR A 64 -8.13 -3.80 8.30
CA TYR A 64 -8.14 -3.11 7.01
C TYR A 64 -8.02 -1.60 7.18
N GLN A 65 -7.29 -0.97 6.27
CA GLN A 65 -7.03 0.47 6.27
C GLN A 65 -7.24 1.10 4.88
N ILE A 66 -7.50 2.40 4.84
CA ILE A 66 -7.27 3.21 3.64
C ILE A 66 -5.92 3.90 3.81
N GLN A 67 -5.06 3.80 2.80
CA GLN A 67 -3.79 4.53 2.75
C GLN A 67 -3.95 5.67 1.76
N ILE A 68 -3.57 6.88 2.14
CA ILE A 68 -3.49 8.04 1.24
C ILE A 68 -2.02 8.43 1.12
N ASP A 69 -1.51 8.37 -0.10
CA ASP A 69 -0.10 8.61 -0.42
C ASP A 69 0.06 9.90 -1.19
N ALA A 70 1.13 10.63 -0.90
CA ALA A 70 1.54 11.79 -1.66
C ALA A 70 3.00 11.74 -2.11
N PRO A 71 3.35 12.57 -3.12
CA PRO A 71 4.74 12.82 -3.50
C PRO A 71 5.63 13.13 -2.27
N PRO A 72 6.91 12.70 -2.26
CA PRO A 72 7.70 12.34 -3.45
C PRO A 72 7.57 10.90 -3.96
N PHE A 73 6.81 10.05 -3.25
CA PHE A 73 6.69 8.61 -3.47
C PHE A 73 8.00 7.83 -3.30
N GLN A 74 7.87 6.61 -2.78
CA GLN A 74 8.98 5.76 -2.43
C GLN A 74 9.64 5.15 -3.66
N PHE A 75 8.84 4.69 -4.63
CA PHE A 75 9.34 3.91 -5.77
C PHE A 75 9.11 4.58 -7.13
N GLU A 76 9.91 4.20 -8.13
CA GLU A 76 9.83 4.78 -9.48
C GLU A 76 8.48 4.54 -10.15
N TYR A 77 7.90 3.34 -10.02
CA TYR A 77 6.61 3.03 -10.65
C TYR A 77 5.48 3.94 -10.12
N GLU A 78 5.55 4.34 -8.85
CA GLU A 78 4.61 5.25 -8.21
C GLU A 78 4.72 6.66 -8.80
N ARG A 79 5.96 7.15 -8.94
CA ARG A 79 6.27 8.45 -9.56
C ARG A 79 5.81 8.49 -11.01
N ASN A 80 6.05 7.42 -11.77
CA ASN A 80 5.62 7.30 -13.15
C ASN A 80 4.09 7.30 -13.25
N TRP A 81 3.41 6.49 -12.42
CA TRP A 81 1.95 6.47 -12.38
C TRP A 81 1.38 7.85 -12.05
N TRP A 82 1.94 8.56 -11.06
CA TRP A 82 1.49 9.89 -10.67
C TRP A 82 1.68 10.93 -11.78
N ALA A 83 2.80 10.89 -12.48
CA ALA A 83 3.07 11.78 -13.61
C ALA A 83 2.03 11.61 -14.73
N ASP A 84 1.60 10.38 -14.98
CA ASP A 84 0.67 10.05 -16.07
C ASP A 84 -0.81 10.24 -15.68
N HIS A 85 -1.18 9.97 -14.42
CA HIS A 85 -2.58 9.86 -14.00
C HIS A 85 -3.01 10.87 -12.94
N GLY A 86 -2.09 11.45 -12.16
CA GLY A 86 -2.43 12.31 -11.04
C GLY A 86 -3.13 11.54 -9.92
N ARG A 87 -4.29 12.01 -9.43
CA ARG A 87 -4.99 11.39 -8.28
C ARG A 87 -5.77 10.13 -8.67
N GLY A 88 -5.83 9.14 -7.79
CA GLY A 88 -6.70 7.97 -7.98
C GLY A 88 -6.34 6.75 -7.15
N TYR A 89 -7.07 5.66 -7.35
CA TYR A 89 -6.71 4.36 -6.75
C TYR A 89 -5.42 3.85 -7.38
N ASN A 90 -4.45 3.49 -6.53
CA ASN A 90 -3.16 3.00 -6.98
C ASN A 90 -3.06 1.47 -6.85
N HIS A 91 -3.05 0.95 -5.62
CA HIS A 91 -2.88 -0.49 -5.37
C HIS A 91 -3.73 -1.01 -4.22
N ILE A 92 -3.86 -2.33 -4.16
CA ILE A 92 -4.42 -3.06 -3.03
C ILE A 92 -3.28 -3.88 -2.42
N CYS A 93 -2.98 -3.61 -1.16
CA CYS A 93 -1.97 -4.36 -0.42
C CYS A 93 -2.61 -5.55 0.30
N TRP A 94 -1.97 -6.71 0.17
CA TRP A 94 -2.33 -7.94 0.84
C TRP A 94 -1.20 -8.36 1.77
N ILE A 95 -1.56 -8.82 2.96
CA ILE A 95 -0.66 -9.60 3.82
C ILE A 95 -0.84 -11.06 3.46
N THR A 96 0.28 -11.77 3.39
CA THR A 96 0.38 -13.22 3.17
C THR A 96 1.23 -13.82 4.28
N SER A 97 1.05 -15.10 4.59
CA SER A 97 1.88 -15.83 5.54
C SER A 97 3.32 -16.05 5.04
N ASP A 98 3.54 -15.93 3.73
CA ASP A 98 4.85 -16.11 3.07
C ASP A 98 4.89 -15.30 1.77
N ALA A 99 5.57 -14.14 1.81
CA ALA A 99 5.65 -13.22 0.67
C ALA A 99 6.41 -13.83 -0.51
N ARG A 100 7.47 -14.61 -0.25
CA ARG A 100 8.28 -15.21 -1.31
C ARG A 100 7.49 -16.26 -2.06
N ALA A 101 6.83 -17.17 -1.33
CA ALA A 101 6.00 -18.20 -1.95
C ALA A 101 4.78 -17.61 -2.68
N SER A 102 4.24 -16.49 -2.19
CA SER A 102 3.19 -15.73 -2.86
C SER A 102 3.64 -15.17 -4.22
N MET A 103 4.80 -14.50 -4.26
CA MET A 103 5.39 -13.99 -5.50
C MET A 103 5.64 -15.12 -6.51
N GLU A 104 6.29 -16.21 -6.08
CA GLU A 104 6.58 -17.36 -6.95
C GLU A 104 5.28 -17.94 -7.55
N GLN A 105 4.23 -18.06 -6.73
CA GLN A 105 2.92 -18.50 -7.20
C GLN A 105 2.33 -17.53 -8.23
N LEU A 106 2.35 -16.23 -7.97
CA LEU A 106 1.76 -15.23 -8.87
C LEU A 106 2.48 -15.22 -10.22
N LEU A 107 3.81 -15.23 -10.21
CA LEU A 107 4.62 -15.29 -11.43
C LEU A 107 4.36 -16.56 -12.24
N ALA A 108 4.26 -17.72 -11.56
CA ALA A 108 3.93 -18.98 -12.22
C ALA A 108 2.52 -18.99 -12.84
N ASN A 109 1.62 -18.12 -12.36
CA ASN A 109 0.28 -17.92 -12.89
C ASN A 109 0.17 -16.73 -13.87
N GLY A 110 1.31 -16.18 -14.32
CA GLY A 110 1.35 -15.17 -15.37
C GLY A 110 1.27 -13.72 -14.90
N ALA A 111 1.40 -13.46 -13.59
CA ALA A 111 1.60 -12.09 -13.11
C ALA A 111 2.94 -11.52 -13.62
N THR A 112 3.02 -10.20 -13.72
CA THR A 112 4.24 -9.47 -14.04
C THR A 112 4.71 -8.75 -12.79
N GLU A 113 6.00 -8.89 -12.46
CA GLU A 113 6.65 -8.15 -11.38
C GLU A 113 6.82 -6.68 -11.80
N VAL A 114 6.37 -5.77 -10.94
CA VAL A 114 6.54 -4.32 -11.08
C VAL A 114 7.68 -3.84 -10.19
N MET A 115 7.80 -4.40 -8.98
CA MET A 115 8.92 -4.15 -8.06
C MET A 115 9.50 -5.49 -7.60
N PRO A 116 10.83 -5.67 -7.67
CA PRO A 116 11.45 -6.89 -7.20
C PRO A 116 11.21 -7.11 -5.71
N PHE A 117 11.22 -8.38 -5.32
CA PHE A 117 11.13 -8.72 -3.91
C PHE A 117 12.24 -8.06 -3.09
N GLU A 118 11.84 -7.43 -2.00
CA GLU A 118 12.73 -6.76 -1.05
C GLU A 118 12.49 -7.27 0.37
N GLU A 119 13.59 -7.47 1.10
CA GLU A 119 13.59 -7.81 2.53
C GLU A 119 13.68 -6.51 3.33
N PHE A 120 12.56 -6.06 3.91
CA PHE A 120 12.56 -4.89 4.79
C PHE A 120 12.84 -5.32 6.24
N PRO A 121 13.32 -4.41 7.11
CA PRO A 121 13.63 -4.74 8.50
C PRO A 121 12.46 -5.33 9.31
N THR A 122 11.22 -5.09 8.90
CA THR A 122 10.01 -5.46 9.64
C THR A 122 9.06 -6.38 8.87
N TYR A 123 9.24 -6.53 7.56
CA TYR A 123 8.44 -7.39 6.68
C TYR A 123 9.16 -7.60 5.36
N ASP A 124 8.75 -8.59 4.57
CA ASP A 124 9.20 -8.72 3.19
C ASP A 124 8.08 -8.33 2.23
N GLY A 125 8.41 -7.81 1.05
CA GLY A 125 7.39 -7.32 0.11
C GLY A 125 7.83 -7.38 -1.35
N PHE A 126 6.84 -7.34 -2.25
CA PHE A 126 6.99 -7.24 -3.70
C PHE A 126 5.76 -6.52 -4.27
N VAL A 127 5.84 -6.07 -5.53
CA VAL A 127 4.71 -5.51 -6.27
C VAL A 127 4.59 -6.20 -7.63
#